data_AF-A0A7Y5SL25-F1
#
_entry.id   AF-A0A7Y5SL25-F1
#
_cell.length_a   1.000
_cell.length_b   1.000
_cell.length_c   1.000
_cell.angle_alpha   90.00
_cell.angle_beta   90.00
_cell.angle_gamma   90.00
#
_symmetry.space_group_name_H-M   'P 1'
#
loop_
_entity.id
_entity.type
_entity.pdbx_description
1 polymer ?
#
loop_
_entity_poly.entity_id
_entity_poly.type
_entity_poly.pdbx_seq_one_letter_code
_entity_poly.pdbx_strand_id
1 'polypeptide(L)' 'MSTRLKDTGIPPEVSADAETIALCVAAGKPIPDEIARRVRERSQEVTERLRTQFGTLDIGVPAIRELRGELPAP' A
#
# COMPACT_ATOMS: atom_id res chain seq x y z
N MET A 1 18.28 27.90 -2.14
CA MET A 1 18.66 26.51 -2.45
C MET A 1 17.44 25.80 -3.00
N SER A 2 17.41 25.52 -4.31
CA SER A 2 16.29 24.81 -4.93
C SER A 2 16.56 23.32 -4.84
N THR A 3 15.87 22.65 -3.93
CA THR A 3 15.89 21.19 -3.81
C THR A 3 15.20 20.65 -5.05
N ARG A 4 15.97 20.12 -6.00
CA ARG A 4 15.41 19.28 -7.07
C ARG A 4 14.70 18.13 -6.38
N LEU A 5 13.36 18.16 -6.37
CA LEU A 5 12.57 16.95 -6.16
C LEU A 5 13.10 15.95 -7.17
N LYS A 6 13.77 14.90 -6.68
CA LYS A 6 14.10 13.75 -7.51
C LYS A 6 12.81 13.33 -8.20
N ASP A 7 12.86 13.12 -9.50
CA ASP A 7 11.75 12.47 -10.20
C ASP A 7 11.56 11.09 -9.56
N THR A 8 10.59 10.99 -8.66
CA THR A 8 10.31 9.78 -7.89
C THR A 8 9.51 8.79 -8.72
N GLY A 9 9.09 9.16 -9.94
CA GLY A 9 8.11 8.40 -10.73
C GLY A 9 6.71 8.36 -10.09
N ILE A 10 6.47 9.16 -9.05
CA ILE A 10 5.18 9.23 -8.36
C ILE A 10 4.32 10.28 -9.08
N PRO A 11 3.10 9.92 -9.54
CA PRO A 11 2.21 10.88 -10.17
C PRO A 11 1.92 12.10 -9.25
N PRO A 12 1.85 13.33 -9.79
CA PRO A 12 1.66 14.54 -8.98
C PRO A 12 0.47 14.49 -8.03
N GLU A 13 -0.65 13.93 -8.48
CA GLU A 13 -1.86 13.75 -7.69
C GLU A 13 -1.72 12.75 -6.55
N VAL A 14 -0.84 11.75 -6.70
CA VAL A 14 -0.51 10.81 -5.62
C VAL A 14 0.40 11.48 -4.60
N SER A 15 1.38 12.27 -5.07
CA SER A 15 2.26 13.03 -4.19
C SER A 15 1.51 14.06 -3.36
N ALA A 16 0.55 14.78 -3.95
CA ALA A 16 -0.27 15.78 -3.25
C ALA A 16 -1.15 15.15 -2.16
N ASP A 17 -1.74 13.99 -2.43
CA ASP A 17 -2.54 13.26 -1.45
C ASP A 17 -1.67 12.71 -0.31
N ALA A 18 -0.49 12.18 -0.64
CA ALA A 18 0.48 11.72 0.37
C ALA A 18 0.95 12.85 1.28
N GLU A 19 1.24 14.03 0.73
CA GLU A 19 1.61 15.23 1.50
C GLU A 19 0.47 15.66 2.42
N THR A 20 -0.76 15.72 1.91
CA THR A 20 -1.92 16.11 2.73
C THR A 20 -2.16 15.15 3.89
N ILE A 21 -2.06 13.84 3.63
CA ILE A 21 -2.19 12.81 4.67
C ILE A 21 -1.07 12.96 5.71
N ALA A 22 0.18 13.15 5.28
CA ALA A 22 1.32 13.32 6.18
C ALA A 22 1.11 14.54 7.12
N LEU A 23 0.61 15.65 6.58
CA LEU A 23 0.28 16.84 7.37
C LEU A 23 -0.84 16.59 8.39
N CYS A 24 -1.91 15.89 7.99
CA CYS A 24 -3.00 15.52 8.92
C CYS A 24 -2.49 14.65 10.06
N VAL A 25 -1.71 13.60 9.75
CA VAL A 25 -1.14 12.68 10.75
C VAL A 25 -0.22 13.42 11.70
N ALA A 26 0.70 14.24 11.19
CA ALA A 26 1.62 15.03 12.00
C ALA A 26 0.87 16.01 12.93
N ALA A 27 -0.25 16.56 12.47
CA ALA A 27 -1.08 17.48 13.24
C ALA A 27 -2.08 16.79 14.19
N GLY A 28 -2.17 15.44 14.19
CA GLY A 28 -3.20 14.70 14.93
C GLY A 28 -4.62 15.00 14.47
N LYS A 29 -4.79 15.42 13.20
CA LYS A 29 -6.08 15.78 12.60
C LYS A 29 -6.63 14.62 11.77
N PRO A 30 -7.96 14.50 11.65
CA PRO A 30 -8.57 13.56 10.72
C PRO A 30 -8.17 13.88 9.28
N ILE A 31 -8.06 12.84 8.45
CA ILE A 31 -7.84 12.96 7.01
C ILE A 31 -9.16 13.38 6.36
N PRO A 32 -9.18 14.33 5.40
CA PRO A 32 -10.39 14.67 4.67
C PRO A 32 -11.02 13.47 3.95
N ASP A 33 -12.33 13.30 4.07
CA ASP A 33 -13.06 12.12 3.56
C ASP A 33 -12.84 11.88 2.06
N GLU A 34 -12.81 12.94 1.27
CA GLU A 34 -12.56 12.87 -0.18
C GLU A 34 -11.20 12.27 -0.51
N ILE A 35 -10.16 12.65 0.25
CA ILE A 35 -8.80 12.14 0.06
C ILE A 35 -8.75 10.68 0.50
N ALA A 36 -9.34 10.36 1.65
CA ALA A 36 -9.41 8.99 2.14
C ALA A 36 -10.11 8.06 1.15
N ARG A 37 -11.24 8.51 0.58
CA ARG A 37 -11.98 7.78 -0.46
C ARG A 37 -11.11 7.55 -1.69
N ARG A 38 -10.55 8.63 -2.28
CA ARG A 38 -9.76 8.56 -3.51
C ARG A 38 -8.50 7.70 -3.35
N VAL A 39 -7.85 7.73 -2.19
CA VAL A 39 -6.71 6.86 -1.89
C VAL A 39 -7.14 5.41 -1.77
N ARG A 40 -8.26 5.12 -1.08
CA ARG A 40 -8.77 3.76 -0.94
C ARG A 40 -9.15 3.16 -2.28
N GLU A 41 -9.90 3.87 -3.12
CA GLU A 41 -10.35 3.40 -4.43
C GLU A 41 -9.15 3.06 -5.34
N ARG A 42 -8.19 3.98 -5.48
CA ARG A 42 -6.97 3.72 -6.27
C ARG A 42 -6.15 2.56 -5.71
N SER A 43 -6.05 2.44 -4.39
CA SER A 43 -5.31 1.34 -3.76
C SER A 43 -5.98 -0.01 -4.02
N GLN A 44 -7.31 -0.06 -4.01
CA GLN A 44 -8.08 -1.25 -4.35
C GLN A 44 -7.86 -1.63 -5.81
N GLU A 45 -7.99 -0.69 -6.74
CA GLU A 45 -7.77 -0.92 -8.17
C GLU A 45 -6.37 -1.49 -8.45
N VAL A 46 -5.33 -0.88 -7.88
CA VAL A 46 -3.95 -1.36 -8.03
C VAL A 46 -3.79 -2.76 -7.44
N THR A 47 -4.37 -3.01 -6.26
CA THR A 47 -4.30 -4.32 -5.60
C THR A 47 -4.99 -5.41 -6.43
N GLU A 48 -6.18 -5.13 -6.97
CA GLU A 48 -6.93 -6.05 -7.82
C GLU A 48 -6.17 -6.33 -9.13
N ARG A 49 -5.59 -5.30 -9.73
CA ARG A 49 -4.76 -5.46 -10.93
C ARG A 49 -3.56 -6.35 -10.65
N LEU A 50 -2.83 -6.12 -9.54
CA LEU A 50 -1.68 -6.94 -9.17
C LEU A 50 -2.09 -8.39 -8.88
N ARG A 51 -3.20 -8.62 -8.17
CA ARG A 51 -3.72 -9.97 -7.93
C ARG A 51 -4.13 -10.68 -9.21
N THR A 52 -4.74 -9.97 -10.14
CA THR A 52 -5.13 -10.53 -11.45
C THR A 52 -3.92 -10.92 -12.26
N GLN A 53 -2.88 -10.08 -12.24
CA GLN A 53 -1.66 -10.29 -13.03
C GLN A 53 -0.72 -11.35 -12.44
N PHE A 54 -0.57 -11.38 -11.12
CA PHE A 54 0.47 -12.18 -10.44
C PHE A 54 -0.09 -13.26 -9.51
N GLY A 55 -1.41 -13.32 -9.33
CA GLY A 55 -2.04 -14.22 -8.37
C GLY A 55 -1.88 -13.75 -6.93
N THR A 56 -2.20 -14.64 -5.99
CA THR A 56 -1.97 -14.43 -4.55
C THR A 56 -0.95 -15.45 -4.07
N LEU A 57 0.08 -14.98 -3.38
CA LEU A 57 1.09 -15.83 -2.78
C LEU A 57 0.61 -16.25 -1.37
N ASP A 58 0.15 -17.48 -1.22
CA ASP A 58 -0.21 -18.05 0.09
C ASP A 58 0.97 -18.82 0.72
N ILE A 59 1.94 -18.07 1.22
CA ILE A 59 3.12 -18.64 1.93
C ILE A 59 2.92 -18.72 3.44
N GLY A 60 1.99 -17.94 3.98
CA GLY A 60 1.83 -17.80 5.43
C GLY A 60 1.34 -19.09 6.08
N VAL A 61 0.30 -19.71 5.53
CA VAL A 61 -0.24 -20.97 6.09
C VAL A 61 0.77 -22.11 5.97
N PRO A 62 1.40 -22.36 4.81
CA PRO A 62 2.47 -23.35 4.71
C PRO A 62 3.63 -23.11 5.69
N ALA A 63 4.12 -21.87 5.80
CA ALA A 63 5.24 -21.55 6.71
C ALA A 63 4.88 -21.75 8.19
N ILE A 64 3.66 -21.37 8.60
CA ILE A 64 3.19 -21.61 9.98
C ILE A 64 3.08 -23.11 10.26
N ARG A 65 2.56 -23.90 9.32
CA ARG A 65 2.46 -25.36 9.46
C ARG A 65 3.83 -26.03 9.53
N GLU A 66 4.78 -25.57 8.73
CA GLU A 66 6.18 -26.01 8.79
C GLU A 66 6.78 -25.76 10.18
N LEU A 67 6.63 -24.54 10.72
CA LEU A 67 7.09 -24.19 12.07
C LEU A 67 6.47 -25.06 13.17
N ARG A 68 5.27 -25.59 12.95
CA ARG A 68 4.56 -26.47 13.89
C ARG A 68 4.86 -27.96 13.67
N GLY A 69 5.62 -28.33 12.64
CA GLY A 69 5.84 -29.72 12.26
C GLY A 69 4.60 -30.42 11.71
N GLU A 70 3.63 -29.66 11.19
CA GLU A 70 2.33 -30.16 10.72
C GLU A 70 2.33 -30.51 9.21
N LEU A 71 3.47 -30.33 8.51
CA LEU A 71 3.57 -30.69 7.10
C LEU A 71 3.76 -32.21 6.92
N PRO A 72 3.05 -32.85 5.98
CA PRO A 72 3.27 -34.26 5.67
C PRO A 72 4.70 -34.47 5.17
N ALA A 73 5.29 -35.62 5.50
CA ALA A 73 6.59 -36.02 4.97
C ALA A 73 6.52 -36.11 3.43
N PRO A 74 7.62 -35.76 2.73
CA PRO A 74 7.70 -35.82 1.27
C PRO A 74 7.48 -37.23 0.71
#